data_AF-A0A3P8E5K2-F1
#
_entry.id   AF-A0A3P8E5K2-F1
#
_cell.length_a   1.000
_cell.length_b   1.000
_cell.length_c   1.000
_cell.angle_alpha   90.00
_cell.angle_beta   90.00
_cell.angle_gamma   90.00
#
_symmetry.space_group_name_H-M   'P 1'
#
loop_
_entity.id
_entity.type
_entity.pdbx_description
1 polymer ?
#
loop_
_entity_poly.entity_id
_entity_poly.type
_entity_poly.pdbx_seq_one_letter_code
_entity_poly.pdbx_strand_id
1 'polypeptide(L)'
;MLLTMGVWLRTDSRFRDFISERYRQAVGEAFWEAPTLYAFSYVIIVLGCCMIVVSFFGCCGVNAESRVVLIVYAVAVFLLLIGTICCGIYLFYKRDGIEVELSDALNYMVQHYYQGAGIVQESLDHLQTTFRCCGNAGCSDFRAFRQDPPRSCDIRCDGCHYRIWVALSIGFSITLVVFFAVIICDVLALVFALYIVFSQPERVRVVS
;
A
#
# COMPACT_ATOMS: atom_id res chain seq x y z
N MET A 1 9.10 3.00 24.14
CA MET A 1 10.33 3.13 23.31
C MET A 1 10.08 3.69 21.91
N LEU A 2 8.97 3.33 21.23
CA LEU A 2 8.61 3.97 19.95
C LEU A 2 8.28 5.47 20.08
N LEU A 3 7.61 5.90 21.16
CA LEU A 3 7.34 7.33 21.41
C LEU A 3 8.60 8.13 21.71
N THR A 4 9.56 7.55 22.43
CA THR A 4 10.85 8.20 22.71
C THR A 4 11.72 8.26 21.46
N MET A 5 11.71 7.22 20.62
CA MET A 5 12.34 7.29 19.30
C MET A 5 11.64 8.27 18.36
N GLY A 6 10.30 8.36 18.38
CA GLY A 6 9.53 9.31 17.56
C GLY A 6 9.76 10.76 17.97
N VAL A 7 9.90 11.02 19.28
CA VAL A 7 10.31 12.34 19.78
C VAL A 7 11.76 12.62 19.37
N TRP A 8 12.70 11.69 19.58
CA TRP A 8 14.11 11.85 19.17
C TRP A 8 14.27 12.08 17.65
N LEU A 9 13.49 11.38 16.82
CA LEU A 9 13.38 11.57 15.37
C LEU A 9 12.83 12.96 14.99
N ARG A 10 11.97 13.55 15.81
CA ARG A 10 11.43 14.90 15.58
C ARG A 10 12.42 15.99 16.00
N THR A 11 13.24 15.73 17.01
CA THR A 11 14.23 16.68 17.52
C THR A 11 15.50 16.74 16.69
N ASP A 12 15.85 15.67 15.95
CA ASP A 12 17.02 15.70 15.06
C ASP A 12 16.71 16.46 13.76
N SER A 13 17.09 17.74 13.73
CA SER A 13 16.93 18.62 12.58
C SER A 13 17.67 18.13 11.33
N ARG A 14 18.77 17.38 11.48
CA ARG A 14 19.63 16.96 10.37
C ARG A 14 18.99 15.86 9.52
N PHE A 15 18.23 14.98 10.15
CA PHE A 15 17.48 13.92 9.46
C PHE A 15 16.19 14.46 8.84
N ARG A 16 15.54 15.42 9.51
CA ARG A 16 14.34 16.10 9.00
C ARG A 16 14.60 16.78 7.65
N ASP A 17 15.76 17.41 7.48
CA ASP A 17 16.14 18.04 6.20
C ASP A 17 16.43 16.98 5.11
N PHE A 18 17.10 15.87 5.47
CA PHE A 18 17.37 14.76 4.55
C PHE A 18 16.10 14.01 4.08
N ILE A 19 15.13 13.79 4.96
CA ILE A 19 13.83 13.20 4.60
C ILE A 19 12.95 14.22 3.88
N SER A 20 12.98 15.49 4.25
CA SER A 20 12.13 16.50 3.63
C SER A 20 12.42 16.69 2.14
N GLU A 21 13.68 16.67 1.70
CA GLU A 21 14.00 16.85 0.28
C GLU A 21 13.53 15.66 -0.58
N ARG A 22 13.84 14.42 -0.15
CA ARG A 22 13.43 13.19 -0.87
C ARG A 22 11.93 12.88 -0.77
N TYR A 23 11.30 13.13 0.38
CA TYR A 23 9.86 12.88 0.57
C TYR A 23 9.02 13.97 -0.10
N ARG A 24 9.41 15.25 -0.03
CA ARG A 24 8.66 16.34 -0.66
C ARG A 24 8.74 16.32 -2.18
N GLN A 25 9.86 15.88 -2.78
CA GLN A 25 9.93 15.65 -4.23
C GLN A 25 9.14 14.40 -4.66
N ALA A 26 9.17 13.30 -3.90
CA ALA A 26 8.40 12.10 -4.23
C ALA A 26 6.88 12.28 -4.03
N VAL A 27 6.46 13.09 -3.07
CA VAL A 27 5.04 13.35 -2.78
C VAL A 27 4.51 14.54 -3.58
N GLY A 28 5.29 15.59 -3.80
CA GLY A 28 4.85 16.80 -4.52
C GLY A 28 4.49 16.56 -5.99
N GLU A 29 5.31 15.80 -6.71
CA GLU A 29 5.06 15.45 -8.12
C GLU A 29 3.91 14.43 -8.26
N ALA A 30 3.68 13.57 -7.27
CA ALA A 30 2.56 12.62 -7.26
C ALA A 30 1.22 13.27 -6.87
N PHE A 31 1.24 14.40 -6.16
CA PHE A 31 0.07 15.00 -5.53
C PHE A 31 -0.77 15.85 -6.49
N TRP A 32 -0.16 16.49 -7.51
CA TRP A 32 -0.87 17.49 -8.35
C TRP A 32 -1.57 16.94 -9.60
N GLU A 33 -1.28 15.72 -10.05
CA GLU A 33 -1.80 15.16 -11.31
C GLU A 33 -2.93 14.11 -11.15
N ALA A 34 -3.31 13.73 -9.91
CA ALA A 34 -4.23 12.60 -9.72
C ALA A 34 -5.30 12.83 -8.64
N PRO A 35 -6.60 12.98 -8.98
CA PRO A 35 -7.69 13.01 -8.00
C PRO A 35 -7.77 11.72 -7.15
N THR A 36 -7.17 10.63 -7.63
CA THR A 36 -7.07 9.33 -6.95
C THR A 36 -6.06 9.31 -5.81
N LEU A 37 -4.97 10.09 -5.89
CA LEU A 37 -3.93 10.10 -4.85
C LEU A 37 -4.39 10.84 -3.58
N TYR A 38 -5.18 11.90 -3.75
CA TYR A 38 -5.85 12.57 -2.63
C TYR A 38 -6.76 11.61 -1.86
N ALA A 39 -7.61 10.85 -2.55
CA ALA A 39 -8.49 9.87 -1.93
C ALA A 39 -7.70 8.81 -1.14
N PHE A 40 -6.61 8.30 -1.72
CA PHE A 40 -5.73 7.33 -1.06
C PHE A 40 -5.12 7.87 0.23
N SER A 41 -4.67 9.14 0.23
CA SER A 41 -4.09 9.78 1.42
C SER A 41 -5.10 9.90 2.58
N TYR A 42 -6.34 10.30 2.30
CA TYR A 42 -7.40 10.38 3.30
C TYR A 42 -7.74 9.00 3.88
N VAL A 43 -7.79 7.97 3.03
CA VAL A 43 -8.03 6.58 3.47
C VAL A 43 -6.95 6.13 4.46
N ILE A 44 -5.67 6.38 4.17
CA ILE A 44 -4.56 6.04 5.08
C ILE A 44 -4.69 6.76 6.41
N ILE A 45 -5.03 8.05 6.40
CA ILE A 45 -5.20 8.84 7.63
C ILE A 45 -6.33 8.26 8.48
N VAL A 46 -7.49 8.02 7.89
CA VAL A 46 -8.66 7.46 8.59
C VAL A 46 -8.34 6.08 9.17
N LEU A 47 -7.72 5.20 8.36
CA LEU A 47 -7.29 3.88 8.83
C LEU A 47 -6.28 3.98 9.99
N GLY A 48 -5.31 4.89 9.91
CA GLY A 48 -4.35 5.14 10.98
C GLY A 48 -5.01 5.58 12.29
N CYS A 49 -5.99 6.48 12.23
CA CYS A 49 -6.78 6.89 13.39
C CYS A 49 -7.58 5.73 13.98
N CYS A 50 -8.22 4.91 13.15
CA CYS A 50 -8.95 3.73 13.60
C CYS A 50 -8.04 2.72 14.33
N MET A 51 -6.83 2.48 13.81
CA MET A 51 -5.86 1.57 14.44
C MET A 51 -5.44 2.04 15.84
N ILE A 52 -5.28 3.36 16.03
CA ILE A 52 -4.99 3.95 17.34
C ILE A 52 -6.15 3.68 18.30
N VAL A 53 -7.39 3.94 17.87
CA VAL A 53 -8.59 3.74 18.68
C VAL A 53 -8.77 2.27 19.08
N VAL A 54 -8.59 1.33 18.15
CA VAL A 54 -8.65 -0.12 18.42
C VAL A 54 -7.57 -0.53 19.42
N SER A 55 -6.36 0.03 19.31
CA SER A 55 -5.26 -0.23 20.25
C SER A 55 -5.58 0.27 21.68
N PHE A 56 -6.23 1.43 21.80
CA PHE A 56 -6.71 1.93 23.08
C PHE A 56 -7.77 1.00 23.69
N PHE A 57 -8.74 0.52 22.90
CA PHE A 57 -9.73 -0.43 23.39
C PHE A 57 -9.12 -1.77 23.83
N GLY A 58 -8.08 -2.24 23.13
CA GLY A 58 -7.31 -3.42 23.56
C GLY A 58 -6.64 -3.22 24.92
N CYS A 59 -5.95 -2.09 25.13
CA CYS A 59 -5.26 -1.80 26.38
C CYS A 59 -6.24 -1.49 27.54
N CYS A 60 -7.23 -0.64 27.31
CA CYS A 60 -8.25 -0.29 28.29
C CYS A 60 -9.15 -1.48 28.63
N GLY A 61 -9.42 -2.38 27.68
CA GLY A 61 -10.22 -3.58 27.92
C GLY A 61 -9.60 -4.48 28.99
N VAL A 62 -8.27 -4.68 28.93
CA VAL A 62 -7.54 -5.47 29.93
C VAL A 62 -7.54 -4.76 31.29
N ASN A 63 -7.29 -3.45 31.32
CA ASN A 63 -7.17 -2.70 32.58
C ASN A 63 -8.51 -2.44 33.27
N ALA A 64 -9.61 -2.36 32.52
CA ALA A 64 -10.93 -2.05 33.07
C ALA A 64 -11.67 -3.27 33.64
N GLU A 65 -11.10 -4.49 33.53
CA GLU A 65 -11.73 -5.79 33.86
C GLU A 65 -13.17 -5.94 33.28
N SER A 66 -13.48 -5.18 32.23
CA SER A 66 -14.83 -5.09 31.69
C SER A 66 -14.98 -6.07 30.54
N ARG A 67 -15.71 -7.17 30.78
CA ARG A 67 -16.04 -8.16 29.76
C ARG A 67 -16.63 -7.56 28.50
N VAL A 68 -17.53 -6.59 28.65
CA VAL A 68 -18.23 -5.97 27.51
C VAL A 68 -17.24 -5.30 26.56
N VAL A 69 -16.26 -4.58 27.09
CA VAL A 69 -15.23 -3.90 26.27
C VAL A 69 -14.35 -4.94 25.57
N LEU A 70 -13.99 -6.03 26.24
CA LEU A 70 -13.21 -7.12 25.62
C LEU A 70 -13.98 -7.84 24.52
N ILE A 71 -15.28 -8.08 24.69
CA ILE A 71 -16.13 -8.71 23.68
C ILE A 71 -16.23 -7.80 22.45
N VAL A 72 -16.45 -6.49 22.64
CA VAL A 72 -16.46 -5.53 21.52
C VAL A 72 -15.12 -5.52 20.78
N TYR A 73 -14.00 -5.55 21.50
CA TYR A 73 -12.67 -5.68 20.90
C TYR A 73 -12.53 -6.98 20.09
N ALA A 74 -12.92 -8.13 20.65
CA ALA A 74 -12.84 -9.42 19.97
C ALA A 74 -13.69 -9.45 18.69
N VAL A 75 -14.90 -8.90 18.73
CA VAL A 75 -15.79 -8.79 17.55
C VAL A 75 -15.16 -7.87 16.51
N ALA A 76 -14.59 -6.73 16.90
CA ALA A 76 -13.94 -5.81 15.97
C ALA A 76 -12.74 -6.46 15.27
N VAL A 77 -11.86 -7.15 16.02
CA VAL A 77 -10.71 -7.89 15.46
C VAL A 77 -11.17 -9.02 14.55
N PHE A 78 -12.25 -9.73 14.89
CA PHE A 78 -12.81 -10.77 14.03
C PHE A 78 -13.33 -10.21 12.70
N LEU A 79 -14.00 -9.06 12.71
CA LEU A 79 -14.43 -8.39 11.49
C LEU A 79 -13.24 -7.91 10.64
N LEU A 80 -12.18 -7.41 11.28
CA LEU A 80 -10.93 -7.05 10.59
C LEU A 80 -10.28 -8.27 9.94
N LEU A 81 -10.25 -9.42 10.62
CA LEU A 81 -9.70 -10.66 10.06
C LEU A 81 -10.45 -11.09 8.79
N ILE A 82 -11.78 -11.03 8.79
CA ILE A 82 -12.59 -11.33 7.59
C ILE A 82 -12.26 -10.33 6.48
N GLY A 83 -12.24 -9.03 6.79
CA GLY A 83 -11.91 -7.98 5.83
C GLY A 83 -10.52 -8.17 5.20
N THR A 84 -9.53 -8.51 6.02
CA THR A 84 -8.17 -8.84 5.59
C THR A 84 -8.21 -10.01 4.61
N ILE A 85 -8.83 -11.14 4.96
CA ILE A 85 -8.92 -12.31 4.07
C ILE A 85 -9.59 -11.96 2.74
N CYS A 86 -10.71 -11.23 2.76
CA CYS A 86 -11.40 -10.79 1.54
C CYS A 86 -10.50 -9.92 0.66
N CYS A 87 -9.78 -8.96 1.25
CA CYS A 87 -8.83 -8.10 0.54
C CYS A 87 -7.68 -8.92 -0.06
N GLY A 88 -7.13 -9.88 0.69
CA GLY A 88 -6.07 -10.77 0.21
C GLY A 88 -6.50 -11.62 -1.00
N ILE A 89 -7.70 -12.19 -0.96
CA ILE A 89 -8.26 -12.96 -2.08
C ILE A 89 -8.45 -12.07 -3.31
N TYR A 90 -8.99 -10.86 -3.12
CA TYR A 90 -9.18 -9.91 -4.22
C TYR A 90 -7.86 -9.51 -4.89
N LEU A 91 -6.83 -9.21 -4.08
CA LEU A 91 -5.48 -8.89 -4.58
C LEU A 91 -4.85 -10.08 -5.31
N PHE A 92 -5.06 -11.29 -4.82
CA PHE A 92 -4.54 -12.50 -5.46
C PHE A 92 -5.17 -12.71 -6.84
N TYR A 93 -6.50 -12.59 -6.94
CA TYR A 93 -7.21 -12.74 -8.21
C TYR A 93 -6.79 -11.68 -9.24
N LYS A 94 -6.60 -10.44 -8.80
CA LYS A 94 -6.08 -9.37 -9.66
C LYS A 94 -4.69 -9.67 -10.23
N ARG A 95 -3.88 -10.49 -9.54
CA ARG A 95 -2.48 -10.73 -9.93
C ARG A 95 -2.33 -11.52 -11.23
N ASP A 96 -3.23 -12.46 -11.50
CA ASP A 96 -3.09 -13.44 -12.58
C ASP A 96 -3.20 -12.83 -13.99
N GLY A 97 -3.93 -11.72 -14.14
CA GLY A 97 -4.12 -11.04 -15.44
C GLY A 97 -3.16 -9.88 -15.73
N ILE A 98 -2.46 -9.37 -14.70
CA ILE A 98 -1.74 -8.09 -14.79
C ILE A 98 -0.59 -8.13 -15.80
N GLU A 99 0.09 -9.26 -15.99
CA GLU A 99 1.23 -9.32 -16.90
C GLU A 99 0.84 -9.10 -18.36
N VAL A 100 -0.27 -9.70 -18.79
CA VAL A 100 -0.79 -9.57 -20.15
C VAL A 100 -1.40 -8.19 -20.33
N GLU A 101 -2.23 -7.75 -19.39
CA GLU A 101 -2.83 -6.41 -19.40
C GLU A 101 -1.76 -5.31 -19.45
N LEU A 102 -0.66 -5.49 -18.71
CA LEU A 102 0.47 -4.56 -18.72
C LEU A 102 1.15 -4.50 -20.08
N SER A 103 1.43 -5.65 -20.70
CA SER A 103 2.04 -5.70 -22.04
C SER A 103 1.15 -5.04 -23.08
N ASP A 104 -0.15 -5.35 -23.07
CA ASP A 104 -1.12 -4.80 -24.01
C ASP A 104 -1.29 -3.29 -23.81
N ALA A 105 -1.34 -2.82 -22.56
CA ALA A 105 -1.41 -1.40 -22.23
C ALA A 105 -0.16 -0.65 -22.72
N LEU A 106 1.04 -1.19 -22.47
CA LEU A 106 2.29 -0.58 -22.93
C LEU A 106 2.37 -0.54 -24.47
N ASN A 107 1.98 -1.63 -25.15
CA ASN A 107 1.91 -1.66 -26.61
C ASN A 107 0.95 -0.59 -27.15
N TYR A 108 -0.24 -0.47 -26.56
CA TYR A 108 -1.22 0.55 -26.94
C TYR A 108 -0.66 1.97 -26.77
N MET A 109 0.00 2.23 -25.64
CA MET A 109 0.59 3.54 -25.33
C MET A 109 1.73 3.89 -26.28
N VAL A 110 2.59 2.94 -26.63
CA VAL A 110 3.67 3.13 -27.62
C VAL A 110 3.08 3.43 -29.00
N GLN A 111 2.10 2.65 -29.45
CA GLN A 111 1.46 2.85 -30.76
C GLN A 111 0.85 4.25 -30.90
N HIS A 112 0.17 4.72 -29.85
CA HIS A 112 -0.56 6.00 -29.85
C HIS A 112 0.24 7.15 -29.25
N TYR A 113 1.55 7.01 -29.04
CA TYR A 113 2.35 8.03 -28.36
C TYR A 113 2.29 9.41 -29.05
N TYR A 114 2.49 9.46 -30.38
CA TYR A 114 2.46 10.71 -31.16
C TYR A 114 1.09 11.08 -31.74
N GLN A 115 0.11 10.16 -31.72
CA GLN A 115 -1.20 10.33 -32.38
C GLN A 115 -2.37 10.35 -31.39
N GLY A 116 -2.12 9.96 -30.13
CA GLY A 116 -3.12 9.84 -29.08
C GLY A 116 -3.35 11.13 -28.30
N ALA A 117 -4.21 11.03 -27.28
CA ALA A 117 -4.42 12.12 -26.34
C ALA A 117 -3.15 12.40 -25.53
N GLY A 118 -2.91 13.66 -25.16
CA GLY A 118 -1.71 14.08 -24.40
C GLY A 118 -1.48 13.27 -23.12
N ILE A 119 -2.55 12.78 -22.48
CA ILE A 119 -2.49 11.93 -21.29
C ILE A 119 -1.77 10.59 -21.53
N VAL A 120 -1.85 10.02 -22.74
CA VAL A 120 -1.14 8.77 -23.11
C VAL A 120 0.36 9.03 -23.19
N GLN A 121 0.73 10.18 -23.79
CA GLN A 121 2.11 10.60 -23.92
C GLN A 121 2.74 10.86 -22.54
N GLU A 122 2.06 11.65 -21.72
CA GLU A 122 2.48 12.00 -20.35
C GLU A 122 2.59 10.75 -19.46
N SER A 123 1.59 9.87 -19.50
CA SER A 123 1.61 8.63 -18.72
C SER A 123 2.77 7.72 -19.13
N LEU A 124 3.05 7.58 -20.43
CA LEU A 124 4.16 6.77 -20.91
C LEU A 124 5.52 7.39 -20.54
N ASP A 125 5.65 8.72 -20.67
CA ASP A 125 6.87 9.44 -20.28
C ASP A 125 7.16 9.30 -18.78
N HIS A 126 6.13 9.38 -17.93
CA HIS A 126 6.25 9.12 -16.50
C HIS A 126 6.66 7.69 -16.20
N LEU A 127 6.08 6.70 -16.87
CA LEU A 127 6.47 5.29 -16.70
C LEU A 127 7.93 5.06 -17.10
N GLN A 128 8.34 5.57 -18.25
CA GLN A 128 9.69 5.41 -18.79
C GLN A 128 10.75 6.05 -17.90
N THR A 129 10.49 7.26 -17.40
CA THR A 129 11.39 7.97 -16.48
C THR A 129 11.45 7.32 -15.09
N THR A 130 10.30 6.88 -14.56
CA THR A 130 10.21 6.25 -13.22
C THR A 130 10.91 4.90 -13.17
N PHE A 131 10.67 4.05 -14.18
CA PHE A 131 11.23 2.70 -14.24
C PHE A 131 12.54 2.60 -15.02
N ARG A 132 13.03 3.72 -15.59
CA ARG A 132 14.23 3.80 -16.44
C ARG A 132 14.21 2.75 -17.54
N CYS A 133 13.17 2.81 -18.35
CA CYS A 133 12.88 1.85 -19.41
C CYS A 133 12.39 2.57 -20.66
N CYS A 134 12.26 1.85 -21.77
CA CYS A 134 11.77 2.40 -23.03
C CYS A 134 10.92 1.37 -23.77
N GLY A 135 9.75 1.79 -24.26
CA GLY A 135 8.82 0.92 -24.98
C GLY A 135 8.28 -0.23 -24.12
N ASN A 136 7.66 -1.22 -24.75
CA ASN A 136 7.15 -2.41 -24.09
C ASN A 136 8.30 -3.40 -23.83
N ALA A 137 8.95 -3.85 -24.90
CA ALA A 137 10.12 -4.72 -24.90
C ALA A 137 11.44 -3.97 -25.15
N GLY A 138 11.39 -2.74 -25.67
CA GLY A 138 12.56 -1.88 -25.82
C GLY A 138 12.37 -0.72 -26.80
N CYS A 139 13.45 0.01 -27.09
CA CYS A 139 13.46 1.12 -28.06
C CYS A 139 13.06 0.71 -29.50
N SER A 140 13.15 -0.59 -29.84
CA SER A 140 12.73 -1.11 -31.14
C SER A 140 11.23 -0.96 -31.40
N ASP A 141 10.42 -0.87 -30.35
CA ASP A 141 8.96 -0.85 -30.47
C ASP A 141 8.50 0.44 -31.17
N PHE A 142 9.13 1.58 -30.87
CA PHE A 142 8.87 2.84 -31.57
C PHE A 142 9.25 2.76 -33.06
N ARG A 143 10.38 2.11 -33.37
CA ARG A 143 10.82 1.93 -34.76
C ARG A 143 9.87 1.05 -35.56
N ALA A 144 9.23 0.05 -34.92
CA ALA A 144 8.23 -0.79 -35.57
C ALA A 144 7.03 0.03 -36.09
N PHE A 145 6.70 1.13 -35.40
CA PHE A 145 5.65 2.08 -35.81
C PHE A 145 6.17 3.26 -36.65
N ARG A 146 7.44 3.23 -37.11
CA ARG A 146 8.11 4.34 -37.80
C ARG A 146 8.12 5.64 -36.98
N GLN A 147 8.27 5.52 -35.68
CA GLN A 147 8.35 6.62 -34.72
C GLN A 147 9.76 6.68 -34.13
N ASP A 148 10.22 7.89 -33.81
CA ASP A 148 11.47 8.08 -33.07
C ASP A 148 11.24 7.90 -31.56
N PRO A 149 12.16 7.22 -30.84
CA PRO A 149 12.06 7.08 -29.39
C PRO A 149 12.03 8.45 -28.70
N PRO A 150 11.12 8.67 -27.73
CA PRO A 150 11.03 9.94 -27.03
C PRO A 150 12.22 10.19 -26.11
N ARG A 151 12.40 11.47 -25.70
CA ARG A 151 13.51 11.89 -24.82
C ARG A 151 13.43 11.31 -23.40
N SER A 152 12.26 10.81 -23.01
CA SER A 152 11.98 10.12 -21.75
C SER A 152 12.62 8.73 -21.67
N CYS A 153 13.02 8.14 -22.80
CA CYS A 153 13.65 6.83 -22.84
C CYS A 153 15.09 6.83 -22.28
N ASP A 154 15.40 5.80 -21.50
CA ASP A 154 16.75 5.56 -20.98
C ASP A 154 17.71 5.03 -22.06
N ILE A 155 19.00 5.35 -21.93
CA ILE A 155 20.07 4.97 -22.89
C ILE A 155 20.23 3.44 -22.98
N ARG A 156 19.90 2.73 -21.89
CA ARG A 156 19.95 1.26 -21.85
C ARG A 156 18.89 0.58 -22.72
N CYS A 157 17.83 1.29 -23.14
CA CYS A 157 16.76 0.73 -23.98
C CYS A 157 16.15 -0.58 -23.44
N ASP A 158 16.12 -0.76 -22.12
CA ASP A 158 15.46 -1.91 -21.48
C ASP A 158 13.93 -1.80 -21.60
N GLY A 159 13.23 -2.91 -21.86
CA GLY A 159 11.78 -2.93 -21.95
C GLY A 159 11.07 -2.59 -20.63
N CYS A 160 10.04 -1.74 -20.70
CA CYS A 160 9.26 -1.38 -19.52
C CYS A 160 8.45 -2.54 -18.94
N HIS A 161 8.00 -3.49 -19.77
CA HIS A 161 7.26 -4.66 -19.31
C HIS A 161 8.05 -5.45 -18.27
N TYR A 162 9.31 -5.78 -18.60
CA TYR A 162 10.18 -6.53 -17.69
C TYR A 162 10.45 -5.76 -16.39
N ARG A 163 10.81 -4.47 -16.47
CA ARG A 163 11.14 -3.64 -15.30
C ARG A 163 9.94 -3.47 -14.37
N ILE A 164 8.76 -3.17 -14.94
CA ILE A 164 7.52 -2.98 -14.18
C ILE A 164 7.06 -4.31 -13.59
N TRP A 165 7.11 -5.41 -14.35
CA TRP A 165 6.73 -6.73 -13.86
C TRP A 165 7.61 -7.19 -12.70
N VAL A 166 8.94 -6.98 -12.79
CA VAL A 166 9.85 -7.26 -11.68
C VAL A 166 9.50 -6.41 -10.45
N ALA A 167 9.27 -5.11 -10.62
CA ALA A 167 8.89 -4.22 -9.53
C ALA A 167 7.56 -4.62 -8.87
N LEU A 168 6.54 -4.95 -9.68
CA LEU A 168 5.26 -5.48 -9.22
C LEU A 168 5.44 -6.79 -8.48
N SER A 169 6.22 -7.72 -9.03
CA SER A 169 6.46 -9.05 -8.42
C SER A 169 7.11 -8.93 -7.05
N ILE A 170 8.10 -8.04 -6.91
CA ILE A 170 8.73 -7.72 -5.63
C ILE A 170 7.70 -7.11 -4.65
N GLY A 171 6.92 -6.12 -5.10
CA GLY A 171 5.89 -5.49 -4.28
C GLY A 171 4.83 -6.46 -3.78
N PHE A 172 4.39 -7.38 -4.64
CA PHE A 172 3.47 -8.45 -4.28
C PHE A 172 4.09 -9.45 -3.30
N SER A 173 5.37 -9.79 -3.43
CA SER A 173 6.07 -10.65 -2.46
C SER A 173 6.08 -10.01 -1.07
N ILE A 174 6.42 -8.72 -0.98
CA ILE A 174 6.37 -7.96 0.28
C ILE A 174 4.94 -7.92 0.82
N THR A 175 3.95 -7.64 -0.02
CA THR A 175 2.53 -7.58 0.36
C THR A 175 2.06 -8.91 0.93
N LEU A 176 2.47 -10.04 0.33
CA LEU A 176 2.15 -11.38 0.81
C LEU A 176 2.76 -11.65 2.20
N VAL A 177 4.02 -11.26 2.43
CA VAL A 177 4.66 -11.42 3.74
C VAL A 177 3.94 -10.59 4.81
N VAL A 178 3.63 -9.33 4.50
CA VAL A 178 2.88 -8.45 5.40
C VAL A 178 1.49 -9.02 5.68
N PHE A 179 0.81 -9.53 4.65
CA PHE A 179 -0.50 -10.14 4.78
C PHE A 179 -0.52 -11.31 5.76
N PHE A 180 0.42 -12.26 5.62
CA PHE A 180 0.53 -13.37 6.56
C PHE A 180 0.89 -12.91 7.97
N ALA A 181 1.78 -11.93 8.11
CA ALA A 181 2.13 -11.37 9.41
C ALA A 181 0.91 -10.73 10.10
N VAL A 182 0.10 -9.97 9.36
CA VAL A 182 -1.14 -9.36 9.88
C VAL A 182 -2.14 -10.42 10.32
N ILE A 183 -2.38 -11.46 9.51
CA ILE A 183 -3.27 -12.57 9.88
C ILE A 183 -2.81 -13.25 11.17
N ILE A 184 -1.50 -13.52 11.31
CA ILE A 184 -0.95 -14.12 12.53
C ILE A 184 -1.19 -13.19 13.72
N CYS A 185 -0.94 -11.90 13.58
CA CYS A 185 -1.19 -10.91 14.64
C CYS A 185 -2.67 -10.84 15.04
N ASP A 186 -3.59 -10.82 14.07
CA ASP A 186 -5.04 -10.77 14.32
C ASP A 186 -5.53 -12.04 15.03
N VAL A 187 -5.07 -13.21 14.59
CA VAL A 187 -5.41 -14.49 15.22
C VAL A 187 -4.87 -14.56 16.65
N LEU A 188 -3.63 -14.15 16.89
CA LEU A 188 -3.07 -14.08 18.24
C LEU A 188 -3.88 -13.12 19.11
N ALA A 189 -4.20 -11.92 18.62
CA ALA A 189 -5.00 -10.94 19.34
C ALA A 189 -6.39 -11.48 19.70
N LEU A 190 -7.04 -12.20 18.77
CA LEU A 190 -8.34 -12.83 19.00
C LEU A 190 -8.24 -13.94 20.05
N VAL A 191 -7.23 -14.82 19.96
CA VAL A 191 -7.00 -15.90 20.93
C VAL A 191 -6.76 -15.33 22.33
N PHE A 192 -5.91 -14.30 22.45
CA PHE A 192 -5.67 -13.64 23.73
C PHE A 192 -6.93 -12.97 24.28
N ALA A 193 -7.70 -12.27 23.45
CA ALA A 193 -8.96 -11.65 23.87
C ALA A 193 -9.96 -12.70 24.38
N LEU A 194 -10.17 -13.78 23.63
CA LEU A 194 -11.06 -14.87 24.04
C LEU A 194 -10.59 -15.55 25.32
N TYR A 195 -9.29 -15.84 25.43
CA TYR A 195 -8.70 -16.40 26.65
C TYR A 195 -9.00 -15.53 27.87
N ILE A 196 -8.84 -14.21 27.77
CA ILE A 196 -9.15 -13.29 28.87
C ILE A 196 -10.66 -13.24 29.14
N VAL A 197 -11.53 -13.25 28.12
CA VAL A 197 -12.99 -13.30 28.31
C VAL A 197 -13.42 -14.54 29.08
N PHE A 198 -12.84 -15.70 28.77
CA PHE A 198 -13.15 -16.97 29.43
C PHE A 198 -12.48 -17.12 30.80
N SER A 199 -11.31 -16.51 31.02
CA SER A 199 -10.59 -16.61 32.29
C SER A 199 -11.14 -15.69 33.36
N GLN A 200 -11.76 -14.57 32.97
CA GLN A 200 -12.66 -13.87 33.87
C GLN A 200 -13.84 -14.84 34.14
N PRO A 201 -14.32 -15.03 35.38
CA PRO A 201 -15.65 -15.58 35.70
C PRO A 201 -16.68 -14.43 35.79
N GLU A 202 -17.97 -14.67 35.50
CA GLU A 202 -18.97 -13.60 35.46
C GLU A 202 -19.04 -12.92 36.84
N ARG A 203 -18.37 -11.78 37.00
CA ARG A 203 -18.63 -10.90 38.14
C ARG A 203 -19.97 -10.25 37.84
N VAL A 204 -21.05 -10.95 38.19
CA VAL A 204 -22.38 -10.40 38.35
C VAL A 204 -22.21 -9.20 39.30
N ARG A 205 -22.13 -7.99 38.75
CA ARG A 205 -22.26 -6.77 39.53
C ARG A 205 -23.72 -6.73 39.96
N VAL A 206 -24.01 -7.36 41.10
CA VAL A 206 -25.20 -7.07 41.88
C VAL A 206 -25.08 -5.60 42.25
N VAL A 207 -25.79 -4.76 41.50
CA VAL A 207 -25.98 -3.35 41.85
C VAL A 207 -26.94 -3.38 43.04
N SER A 208 -26.37 -3.35 44.25
CA SER A 208 -27.08 -3.06 45.50
C SER A 208 -27.22 -1.56 45.68
#